data_AF-A0A8J3CSF0-F1
#
_entry.id   AF-A0A8J3CSF0-F1
#
_cell.length_a   1.000
_cell.length_b   1.000
_cell.length_c   1.000
_cell.angle_alpha   90.00
_cell.angle_beta   90.00
_cell.angle_gamma   90.00
#
_symmetry.space_group_name_H-M   'P 1'
#
loop_
_entity.id
_entity.type
_entity.pdbx_description
1 polymer ?
#
loop_
_entity_poly.entity_id
_entity_poly.type
_entity_poly.pdbx_seq_one_letter_code
_entity_poly.pdbx_strand_id
1 'polypeptide(L)'
;MKHLLALSLLPLLIACSGGSDRDADIADKAAVSETSLPNVADQVIDDGHTLGEMLARVNSPETAEQVRPKIEAMVEEYRALFVKMETMESPSFSEMTAMASRAPKLIDTQQRVANEIQRIQNDHPEAAEVLRSVLDDLDPQ
;
A
#
# COMPACT_ATOMS: atom_id res chain seq x y z
N MET A 1 18.43 4.60 2.33
CA MET A 1 17.47 4.57 1.21
C MET A 1 16.37 3.57 1.57
N LYS A 2 15.41 3.97 2.39
CA LYS A 2 14.25 3.12 2.73
C LYS A 2 13.04 4.03 2.63
N HIS A 3 12.45 4.08 1.44
CA HIS A 3 11.41 5.02 1.08
C HIS A 3 10.21 4.24 0.58
N LEU A 4 9.06 4.51 1.22
CA LEU A 4 7.73 4.52 0.61
C LEU A 4 7.22 3.17 0.09
N LEU A 5 6.54 2.42 0.96
CA LEU A 5 5.61 1.37 0.51
C LEU A 5 4.21 1.93 0.25
N ALA A 6 3.79 2.97 0.99
CA ALA A 6 2.50 3.64 0.76
C ALA A 6 2.58 4.81 -0.26
N LEU A 7 3.67 5.60 -0.24
CA LEU A 7 3.79 6.79 -1.10
C LEU A 7 4.40 6.52 -2.48
N SER A 8 4.91 5.32 -2.75
CA SER A 8 5.50 4.95 -4.06
C SER A 8 4.45 4.64 -5.13
N LEU A 9 3.16 4.61 -4.77
CA LEU A 9 2.04 4.44 -5.70
C LEU A 9 1.59 5.76 -6.36
N LEU A 10 1.96 6.91 -5.80
CA LEU A 10 1.59 8.24 -6.31
C LEU A 10 2.42 8.78 -7.49
N PRO A 11 3.73 8.45 -7.68
CA PRO A 11 4.54 9.04 -8.76
C PRO A 11 4.19 8.55 -10.18
N LEU A 12 3.47 7.44 -10.34
CA LEU A 12 3.10 6.90 -11.66
C LEU A 12 2.09 7.78 -12.43
N LEU A 13 1.56 8.83 -11.82
CA LEU A 13 0.69 9.81 -12.48
C LEU A 13 1.44 10.97 -13.18
N ILE A 14 2.75 11.15 -12.94
CA ILE A 14 3.46 12.39 -13.36
C ILE A 14 4.65 12.16 -14.32
N ALA A 15 5.17 10.93 -14.45
CA ALA A 15 6.15 10.59 -15.50
C ALA A 15 5.51 9.49 -16.37
N CYS A 16 4.98 9.78 -17.56
CA CYS A 16 5.79 9.98 -18.77
C CYS A 16 5.07 10.91 -19.77
N SER A 17 5.43 12.19 -19.79
CA SER A 17 5.39 12.97 -21.04
C SER A 17 6.75 12.84 -21.73
N GLY A 18 6.82 12.13 -22.86
CA GLY A 18 7.93 12.32 -23.79
C GLY A 18 8.34 11.11 -24.61
N GLY A 19 7.70 10.95 -25.78
CA GLY A 19 8.22 10.27 -26.98
C GLY A 19 8.48 8.77 -26.84
N SER A 20 8.62 7.97 -27.89
CA SER A 20 8.45 8.07 -29.33
C SER A 20 8.76 6.65 -29.81
N ASP A 21 7.90 6.08 -30.64
CA ASP A 21 8.09 4.91 -31.51
C ASP A 21 8.95 3.71 -31.02
N ARG A 22 8.33 2.52 -30.99
CA ARG A 22 8.72 1.42 -31.90
C ARG A 22 7.87 0.16 -31.77
N ASP A 23 7.52 -0.38 -32.94
CA ASP A 23 7.05 -1.73 -33.20
C ASP A 23 7.91 -2.80 -32.51
N ALA A 24 7.25 -3.80 -31.90
CA ALA A 24 7.69 -5.19 -31.92
C ALA A 24 6.54 -6.13 -31.52
N ASP A 25 6.05 -6.81 -32.53
CA ASP A 25 5.15 -7.95 -32.51
C ASP A 25 5.92 -9.21 -32.05
N ILE A 26 5.58 -9.83 -30.90
CA ILE A 26 5.88 -11.24 -30.59
C ILE A 26 4.75 -11.84 -29.73
N ALA A 27 4.21 -12.93 -30.22
CA ALA A 27 3.11 -13.70 -29.67
C ALA A 27 3.51 -14.70 -28.56
N ASP A 28 2.53 -14.92 -27.67
CA ASP A 28 2.09 -16.18 -27.04
C ASP A 28 3.09 -16.98 -26.19
N LYS A 29 2.87 -16.99 -24.85
CA LYS A 29 2.53 -18.22 -24.11
C LYS A 29 2.07 -17.97 -22.68
N ALA A 30 0.95 -18.60 -22.38
CA ALA A 30 0.15 -18.54 -21.16
C ALA A 30 0.83 -18.97 -19.84
N ALA A 31 0.16 -18.54 -18.77
CA ALA A 31 0.20 -19.01 -17.37
C ALA A 31 1.15 -18.28 -16.41
N VAL A 32 0.90 -16.99 -16.19
CA VAL A 32 1.18 -16.34 -14.91
C VAL A 32 -0.18 -15.86 -14.39
N SER A 33 -0.47 -16.08 -13.12
CA SER A 33 -1.64 -15.47 -12.48
C SER A 33 -1.41 -13.95 -12.50
N GLU A 34 -1.83 -13.29 -13.59
CA GLU A 34 -1.60 -11.88 -13.87
C GLU A 34 -2.36 -11.07 -12.83
N THR A 35 -1.64 -10.73 -11.76
CA THR A 35 -2.08 -9.70 -10.84
C THR A 35 -1.90 -8.39 -11.60
N SER A 36 -2.97 -7.94 -12.25
CA SER A 36 -2.96 -6.66 -12.97
C SER A 36 -2.81 -5.51 -11.98
N LEU A 37 -2.23 -4.41 -12.42
CA LEU A 37 -2.00 -3.23 -11.57
C LEU A 37 -3.30 -2.71 -10.89
N PRO A 38 -4.48 -2.68 -11.56
CA PRO A 38 -5.74 -2.30 -10.93
C PRO A 38 -6.17 -3.25 -9.80
N ASN A 39 -5.92 -4.56 -9.94
CA ASN A 39 -6.23 -5.53 -8.89
C ASN A 39 -5.34 -5.33 -7.67
N VAL A 40 -4.06 -4.95 -7.88
CA VAL A 40 -3.18 -4.57 -6.76
C VAL A 40 -3.71 -3.34 -6.03
N ALA A 41 -4.17 -2.32 -6.76
CA ALA A 41 -4.72 -1.14 -6.11
C ALA A 41 -6.00 -1.43 -5.33
N ASP A 42 -6.90 -2.27 -5.87
CA ASP A 42 -8.10 -2.70 -5.15
C ASP A 42 -7.73 -3.45 -3.87
N GLN A 43 -6.75 -4.36 -3.94
CA GLN A 43 -6.22 -5.05 -2.77
C GLN A 43 -5.64 -4.08 -1.73
N VAL A 44 -4.83 -3.11 -2.15
CA VAL A 44 -4.24 -2.11 -1.24
C VAL A 44 -5.31 -1.23 -0.57
N ILE A 45 -6.40 -0.91 -1.28
CA ILE A 45 -7.53 -0.16 -0.70
C ILE A 45 -8.21 -1.00 0.40
N ASP A 46 -8.51 -2.27 0.11
CA ASP A 46 -9.20 -3.17 1.04
C ASP A 46 -8.35 -3.50 2.27
N ASP A 47 -7.06 -3.76 2.05
CA ASP A 47 -6.10 -3.99 3.13
C ASP A 47 -5.93 -2.73 3.97
N GLY A 48 -5.92 -1.54 3.36
CA GLY A 48 -5.73 -0.30 4.09
C GLY A 48 -6.96 0.06 4.92
N HIS A 49 -8.17 -0.27 4.44
CA HIS A 49 -9.38 -0.20 5.24
C HIS A 49 -9.32 -1.14 6.45
N THR A 50 -8.93 -2.40 6.23
CA THR A 50 -8.80 -3.40 7.30
C THR A 50 -7.75 -2.98 8.34
N LEU A 51 -6.60 -2.49 7.89
CA LEU A 51 -5.56 -1.94 8.75
C LEU A 51 -6.08 -0.75 9.58
N GLY A 52 -6.75 0.20 8.94
CA GLY A 52 -7.37 1.34 9.62
C GLY A 52 -8.39 0.92 10.69
N GLU A 53 -9.17 -0.14 10.45
CA GLU A 53 -10.09 -0.68 11.46
C GLU A 53 -9.38 -1.37 12.63
N MET A 54 -8.26 -2.06 12.38
CA MET A 54 -7.47 -2.66 13.45
C MET A 54 -6.83 -1.58 14.33
N LEU A 55 -6.23 -0.56 13.71
CA LEU A 55 -5.62 0.57 14.43
C LEU A 55 -6.67 1.37 15.22
N ALA A 56 -7.87 1.56 14.69
CA ALA A 56 -8.97 2.22 15.41
C ALA A 56 -9.39 1.49 16.70
N ARG A 57 -9.12 0.19 16.83
CA ARG A 57 -9.40 -0.59 18.05
C ARG A 57 -8.31 -0.49 19.11
N VAL A 58 -7.15 0.07 18.76
CA VAL A 58 -6.01 0.20 19.66
C VAL A 58 -6.23 1.39 20.58
N ASN A 59 -6.61 1.12 21.82
CA ASN A 59 -6.81 2.13 22.87
C ASN A 59 -6.09 1.79 24.18
N SER A 60 -5.35 0.67 24.19
CA SER A 60 -4.59 0.21 25.34
C SER A 60 -3.43 -0.70 24.90
N PRO A 61 -2.43 -0.93 25.76
CA PRO A 61 -1.37 -1.90 25.49
C PRO A 61 -1.91 -3.32 25.23
N GLU A 62 -2.94 -3.76 25.96
CA GLU A 62 -3.48 -5.12 25.75
C GLU A 62 -4.14 -5.28 24.37
N THR A 63 -4.86 -4.26 23.91
CA THR A 63 -5.46 -4.29 22.56
C THR A 63 -4.38 -4.21 21.49
N ALA A 64 -3.33 -3.41 21.71
CA ALA A 64 -2.14 -3.38 20.83
C ALA A 64 -1.48 -4.76 20.72
N GLU A 65 -1.21 -5.45 21.82
CA GLU A 65 -0.61 -6.80 21.80
C GLU A 65 -1.46 -7.81 21.02
N GLN A 66 -2.79 -7.72 21.13
CA GLN A 66 -3.71 -8.62 20.43
C GLN A 66 -3.74 -8.37 18.91
N VAL A 67 -3.67 -7.11 18.47
CA VAL A 67 -3.73 -6.79 17.04
C VAL A 67 -2.36 -6.81 16.37
N ARG A 68 -1.27 -6.60 17.12
CA ARG A 68 0.11 -6.57 16.62
C ARG A 68 0.43 -7.66 15.60
N PRO A 69 0.25 -8.97 15.88
CA PRO A 69 0.62 -10.02 14.92
C PRO A 69 -0.16 -9.95 13.60
N LYS A 70 -1.40 -9.41 13.62
CA LYS A 70 -2.20 -9.22 12.41
C LYS A 70 -1.71 -8.03 11.60
N ILE A 71 -1.35 -6.93 12.27
CA ILE A 71 -0.77 -5.76 11.61
C ILE A 71 0.59 -6.13 11.00
N GLU A 72 1.44 -6.87 11.71
CA GLU A 72 2.71 -7.37 11.19
C GLU A 72 2.53 -8.24 9.94
N ALA A 73 1.57 -9.18 9.95
CA ALA A 73 1.27 -10.00 8.77
C ALA A 73 0.85 -9.15 7.57
N MET A 74 0.00 -8.13 7.77
CA MET A 74 -0.42 -7.24 6.70
C MET A 74 0.71 -6.36 6.16
N VAL A 75 1.63 -5.90 7.02
CA VAL A 75 2.82 -5.16 6.58
C VAL A 75 3.71 -6.03 5.69
N GLU A 76 3.88 -7.30 6.03
CA GLU A 76 4.62 -8.26 5.17
C GLU A 76 3.90 -8.52 3.84
N GLU A 77 2.56 -8.61 3.84
CA GLU A 77 1.77 -8.73 2.61
C GLU A 77 1.93 -7.49 1.72
N TYR A 78 1.94 -6.28 2.29
CA TYR A 78 2.24 -5.06 1.54
C TYR A 78 3.64 -5.07 0.93
N ARG A 79 4.65 -5.51 1.70
CA ARG A 79 6.02 -5.67 1.20
C ARG A 79 6.05 -6.61 -0.01
N ALA A 80 5.37 -7.75 0.09
CA ALA A 80 5.29 -8.71 -1.02
C ALA A 80 4.57 -8.14 -2.24
N LEU A 81 3.46 -7.42 -2.04
CA LEU A 81 2.72 -6.76 -3.12
C LEU A 81 3.56 -5.70 -3.84
N PHE A 82 4.34 -4.92 -3.11
CA PHE A 82 5.22 -3.91 -3.69
C PHE A 82 6.37 -4.52 -4.49
N VAL A 83 7.03 -5.54 -3.96
CA VAL A 83 8.05 -6.28 -4.72
C VAL A 83 7.42 -6.84 -6.00
N LYS A 84 6.19 -7.35 -5.92
CA LYS A 84 5.46 -7.83 -7.09
C LYS A 84 5.26 -6.71 -8.11
N MET A 85 4.80 -5.54 -7.69
CA MET A 85 4.62 -4.35 -8.53
C MET A 85 5.91 -3.87 -9.19
N GLU A 86 7.03 -3.83 -8.46
CA GLU A 86 8.34 -3.43 -9.03
C GLU A 86 8.82 -4.40 -10.12
N THR A 87 8.39 -5.67 -10.04
CA THR A 87 8.71 -6.71 -11.02
C THR A 87 7.67 -6.85 -12.14
N MET A 88 6.58 -6.07 -12.13
CA MET A 88 5.59 -6.09 -13.21
C MET A 88 6.16 -5.45 -14.48
N GLU A 89 5.73 -5.96 -15.63
CA GLU A 89 5.96 -5.30 -16.91
C GLU A 89 5.30 -3.91 -16.92
N SER A 90 5.76 -3.04 -17.82
CA SER A 90 5.23 -1.67 -17.91
C SER A 90 3.71 -1.68 -18.08
N PRO A 91 2.95 -0.99 -17.22
CA PRO A 91 1.49 -1.04 -17.25
C PRO A 91 0.95 -0.46 -18.54
N SER A 92 -0.10 -1.08 -19.07
CA SER A 92 -0.80 -0.59 -20.25
C SER A 92 -1.52 0.75 -19.96
N PHE A 93 -1.85 1.51 -21.01
CA PHE A 93 -2.62 2.75 -20.87
C PHE A 93 -3.98 2.55 -20.17
N SER A 94 -4.62 1.41 -20.43
CA SER A 94 -5.88 1.03 -19.78
C SER A 94 -5.69 0.82 -18.27
N GLU A 95 -4.61 0.13 -17.88
CA GLU A 95 -4.28 -0.10 -16.47
C GLU A 95 -3.91 1.21 -15.76
N MET A 96 -3.15 2.09 -16.42
CA MET A 96 -2.84 3.42 -15.87
C MET A 96 -4.11 4.26 -15.66
N THR A 97 -5.07 4.22 -16.61
CA THR A 97 -6.35 4.93 -16.46
C THR A 97 -7.19 4.34 -15.31
N ALA A 98 -7.21 3.01 -15.20
CA ALA A 98 -7.88 2.31 -14.11
C ALA A 98 -7.25 2.63 -12.75
N MET A 99 -5.93 2.75 -12.68
CA MET A 99 -5.22 3.21 -11.48
C MET A 99 -5.54 4.66 -11.12
N ALA A 100 -5.52 5.56 -12.10
CA ALA A 100 -5.88 6.96 -11.90
C ALA A 100 -7.28 7.11 -11.28
N SER A 101 -8.24 6.28 -11.71
CA SER A 101 -9.59 6.27 -11.14
C SER A 101 -9.66 5.82 -9.67
N ARG A 102 -8.66 5.08 -9.19
CA ARG A 102 -8.55 4.55 -7.82
C ARG A 102 -7.72 5.44 -6.90
N ALA A 103 -6.94 6.38 -7.46
CA ALA A 103 -6.08 7.27 -6.71
C ALA A 103 -6.80 8.01 -5.56
N PRO A 104 -8.04 8.54 -5.71
CA PRO A 104 -8.73 9.17 -4.59
C PRO A 104 -8.97 8.24 -3.41
N LYS A 105 -9.43 7.00 -3.68
CA LYS A 105 -9.67 6.00 -2.62
C LYS A 105 -8.37 5.56 -1.95
N LEU A 106 -7.28 5.41 -2.72
CA LEU A 106 -5.96 5.11 -2.16
C LEU A 106 -5.51 6.22 -1.20
N ILE A 107 -5.69 7.49 -1.58
CA ILE A 107 -5.37 8.63 -0.72
C ILE A 107 -6.24 8.64 0.53
N ASP A 108 -7.55 8.43 0.40
CA ASP A 108 -8.48 8.39 1.55
C ASP A 108 -8.10 7.28 2.54
N THR A 109 -7.77 6.10 2.02
CA THR A 109 -7.33 4.96 2.81
C THR A 109 -6.00 5.24 3.52
N GLN A 110 -5.03 5.84 2.83
CA GLN A 110 -3.75 6.25 3.43
C GLN A 110 -3.95 7.29 4.52
N GLN A 111 -4.78 8.31 4.28
CA GLN A 111 -5.06 9.35 5.26
C GLN A 111 -5.72 8.76 6.51
N ARG A 112 -6.64 7.80 6.35
CA ARG A 112 -7.28 7.11 7.47
C ARG A 112 -6.25 6.37 8.32
N VAL A 113 -5.37 5.57 7.71
CA VAL A 113 -4.31 4.85 8.43
C VAL A 113 -3.40 5.83 9.17
N ALA A 114 -2.94 6.89 8.49
CA ALA A 114 -2.08 7.91 9.10
C ALA A 114 -2.74 8.60 10.30
N ASN A 115 -4.02 8.96 10.20
CA ASN A 115 -4.77 9.57 11.29
C ASN A 115 -4.85 8.64 12.51
N GLU A 116 -5.06 7.34 12.30
CA GLU A 116 -5.12 6.38 13.41
C GLU A 116 -3.76 6.14 14.06
N ILE A 117 -2.68 6.11 13.28
CA ILE A 117 -1.32 6.04 13.82
C ILE A 117 -1.03 7.26 14.69
N GLN A 118 -1.31 8.46 14.17
CA GLN A 118 -1.13 9.70 14.91
C GLN A 118 -1.97 9.75 16.18
N ARG A 119 -3.23 9.26 16.13
CA ARG A 119 -4.09 9.12 17.31
C ARG A 119 -3.47 8.19 18.34
N ILE A 120 -2.99 7.01 17.95
CA ILE A 120 -2.34 6.06 18.87
C ILE A 120 -1.09 6.69 19.50
N GLN A 121 -0.24 7.34 18.72
CA GLN A 121 0.98 8.00 19.20
C GLN A 121 0.68 9.10 20.23
N ASN A 122 -0.37 9.90 20.00
CA ASN A 122 -0.71 11.04 20.85
C ASN A 122 -1.54 10.64 22.08
N ASP A 123 -2.57 9.81 21.88
CA ASP A 123 -3.58 9.53 22.90
C ASP A 123 -3.27 8.25 23.69
N HIS A 124 -2.50 7.33 23.11
CA HIS A 124 -2.19 6.01 23.69
C HIS A 124 -0.69 5.66 23.56
N PRO A 125 0.24 6.46 24.11
CA PRO A 125 1.68 6.29 23.90
C PRO A 125 2.22 4.92 24.35
N GLU A 126 1.62 4.30 25.37
CA GLU A 126 1.99 2.97 25.83
C GLU A 126 1.62 1.88 24.80
N ALA A 127 0.48 2.05 24.13
CA ALA A 127 0.08 1.18 23.02
C ALA A 127 0.94 1.42 21.77
N ALA A 128 1.35 2.67 21.54
CA ALA A 128 2.29 3.03 20.48
C ALA A 128 3.64 2.34 20.66
N GLU A 129 4.16 2.26 21.89
CA GLU A 129 5.43 1.57 22.18
C GLU A 129 5.35 0.07 21.88
N VAL A 130 4.21 -0.58 22.21
CA VAL A 130 3.98 -1.99 21.87
C VAL A 130 4.00 -2.21 20.36
N LEU A 131 3.43 -1.28 19.60
CA LEU A 131 3.34 -1.36 18.14
C LEU A 131 4.53 -0.69 17.43
N ARG A 132 5.52 -0.17 18.16
CA ARG A 132 6.55 0.73 17.62
C ARG A 132 7.21 0.21 16.35
N SER A 133 7.66 -1.05 16.35
CA SER A 133 8.30 -1.66 15.17
C SER A 133 7.40 -1.66 13.94
N VAL A 134 6.09 -1.77 14.13
CA VAL A 134 5.10 -1.87 13.05
C VAL A 134 4.62 -0.50 12.62
N LEU A 135 4.48 0.43 13.57
CA LEU A 135 4.16 1.83 13.28
C LEU A 135 5.31 2.51 12.54
N ASP A 136 6.57 2.26 12.90
CA ASP A 136 7.74 2.78 12.18
C ASP A 136 7.78 2.31 10.72
N ASP A 137 7.27 1.10 10.44
CA ASP A 137 7.15 0.56 9.09
C ASP A 137 5.99 1.19 8.29
N LEU A 138 5.02 1.80 8.97
CA LEU A 138 3.81 2.40 8.39
C LEU A 138 3.83 3.93 8.36
N ASP A 139 4.58 4.58 9.25
CA ASP A 139 4.66 6.03 9.46
C ASP A 139 6.11 6.52 9.24
N PRO A 140 6.44 7.03 8.04
CA PRO A 140 7.77 7.50 7.72
C PRO A 140 7.94 8.94 8.24
N GLN A 141 8.49 9.09 9.44
CA GLN A 141 9.15 10.34 9.82
C GLN A 141 10.51 10.50 9.14
#